data_AF-A0A3D4V2E3-F1
#
_entry.id   AF-A0A3D4V2E3-F1
#
_cell.length_a   1.000
_cell.length_b   1.000
_cell.length_c   1.000
_cell.angle_alpha   90.00
_cell.angle_beta   90.00
_cell.angle_gamma   90.00
#
_symmetry.space_group_name_H-M   'P 1'
#
loop_
_entity.id
_entity.type
_entity.pdbx_description
1 polymer ?
#
loop_
_entity_poly.entity_id
_entity_poly.type
_entity_poly.pdbx_seq_one_letter_code
_entity_poly.pdbx_strand_id
1 'polypeptide(L)'
;MKFVDGYGKVRNLKNAKKYLIDWEKPSRSKFQTEVKKFLYPYWKNDIVFEEFRVVGSRLTLDFYNANKKIAVEVQGAQHTKYVKFFHKNRLKYTDQLKRDQKKFDFCEANSIKLAEVYP
;
A
#
# COMPACT_ATOMS: atom_id res chain seq x y z
N MET A 1 1.56 -2.97 -16.64
CA MET A 1 2.20 -3.95 -15.72
C MET A 1 1.19 -5.04 -15.42
N LYS A 2 1.57 -6.31 -15.49
CA LYS A 2 0.68 -7.45 -15.24
C LYS A 2 0.84 -7.95 -13.81
N PHE A 3 -0.28 -8.23 -13.15
CA PHE A 3 -0.33 -8.76 -11.79
C PHE A 3 -1.40 -9.85 -11.70
N VAL A 4 -1.22 -10.81 -10.81
CA VAL A 4 -2.24 -11.77 -10.41
C VAL A 4 -3.19 -11.09 -9.44
N ASP A 5 -4.50 -11.13 -9.71
CA ASP A 5 -5.52 -10.62 -8.80
C ASP A 5 -5.85 -11.63 -7.68
N GLY A 6 -6.71 -11.25 -6.73
CA GLY A 6 -7.13 -12.12 -5.63
C GLY A 6 -7.96 -13.35 -6.05
N TYR A 7 -8.25 -13.53 -7.33
CA TYR A 7 -8.92 -14.71 -7.90
C TYR A 7 -7.96 -15.56 -8.75
N GLY A 8 -6.65 -15.27 -8.73
CA GLY A 8 -5.65 -15.99 -9.52
C GLY A 8 -5.59 -15.58 -10.99
N LYS A 9 -6.35 -14.55 -11.42
CA LYS A 9 -6.37 -14.09 -12.81
C LYS A 9 -5.32 -13.02 -13.05
N VAL A 10 -4.53 -13.19 -14.11
CA VAL A 10 -3.60 -12.16 -14.57
C VAL A 10 -4.36 -10.97 -15.14
N ARG A 11 -4.13 -9.78 -14.58
CA ARG A 11 -4.71 -8.51 -15.02
C ARG A 11 -3.63 -7.48 -15.28
N ASN A 12 -3.90 -6.59 -16.24
CA ASN A 12 -3.05 -5.43 -16.47
C ASN A 12 -3.53 -4.23 -15.65
N LEU A 13 -2.62 -3.56 -14.96
CA LEU A 13 -2.90 -2.26 -14.36
C LEU A 13 -2.95 -1.19 -15.45
N LYS A 14 -4.15 -0.71 -15.77
CA LYS A 14 -4.36 0.40 -16.70
C LYS A 14 -3.88 1.72 -16.08
N ASN A 15 -3.26 2.58 -16.89
CA ASN A 15 -2.81 3.91 -16.51
C ASN A 15 -1.88 3.94 -15.28
N ALA A 16 -0.89 3.03 -15.22
CA ALA A 16 0.07 2.96 -14.11
C ALA A 16 0.81 4.29 -13.83
N LYS A 17 1.04 5.10 -14.88
CA LYS A 17 1.70 6.42 -14.76
C LYS A 17 1.03 7.36 -13.76
N LYS A 18 -0.29 7.24 -13.55
CA LYS A 18 -1.01 8.11 -12.60
C LYS A 18 -0.68 7.86 -11.14
N TYR A 19 -0.05 6.72 -10.85
CA TYR A 19 0.39 6.36 -9.51
C TYR A 19 1.89 6.60 -9.33
N LEU A 20 2.62 7.09 -10.35
CA LEU A 20 4.03 7.39 -10.17
C LEU A 20 4.18 8.41 -9.05
N ILE A 21 5.12 8.13 -8.14
CA ILE A 21 5.35 9.00 -6.99
C ILE A 21 5.85 10.37 -7.46
N ASP A 22 5.36 11.41 -6.82
CA ASP A 22 5.88 12.77 -6.95
C ASP A 22 6.60 13.12 -5.65
N TRP A 23 7.92 13.00 -5.62
CA TRP A 23 8.71 13.14 -4.39
C TRP A 23 8.62 14.53 -3.75
N GLU A 24 8.26 15.55 -4.51
CA GLU A 24 8.16 16.95 -4.04
C GLU A 24 6.80 17.23 -3.38
N LYS A 25 5.79 16.40 -3.64
CA LYS A 25 4.44 16.59 -3.09
C LYS A 25 4.23 15.84 -1.77
N PRO A 26 3.46 16.42 -0.83
CA PRO A 26 3.05 15.72 0.38
C PRO A 26 2.17 14.52 0.04
N SER A 27 2.26 13.47 0.87
CA SER A 27 1.41 12.29 0.80
C SER A 27 0.05 12.53 1.47
N ARG A 28 -0.83 11.53 1.46
CA ARG A 28 -2.19 11.60 2.01
C ARG A 28 -2.22 11.96 3.50
N SER A 29 -1.19 11.58 4.26
CA SER A 29 -1.05 11.93 5.67
C SER A 29 0.35 12.45 6.00
N LYS A 30 0.47 13.17 7.12
CA LYS A 30 1.77 13.64 7.64
C LYS A 30 2.72 12.46 7.89
N PHE A 31 2.23 11.39 8.51
CA PHE A 31 3.06 10.22 8.81
C PHE A 31 3.56 9.52 7.54
N GLN A 32 2.67 9.33 6.55
CA GLN A 32 3.05 8.80 5.24
C GLN A 32 4.07 9.70 4.54
N THR A 33 3.97 11.02 4.69
CA THR A 33 4.95 11.98 4.16
C THR A 33 6.33 11.81 4.83
N GLU A 34 6.39 11.55 6.13
CA GLU A 34 7.65 11.28 6.82
C GLU A 34 8.28 9.96 6.35
N VAL A 35 7.48 8.90 6.17
CA VAL A 35 7.96 7.65 5.58
C VAL A 35 8.46 7.87 4.14
N LYS A 36 7.76 8.67 3.33
CA LYS A 36 8.19 9.04 1.98
C LYS A 36 9.56 9.72 1.99
N LYS A 37 9.77 10.70 2.87
CA LYS A 37 11.07 11.36 3.03
C LYS A 37 12.17 10.37 3.43
N PHE A 38 11.86 9.42 4.31
CA PHE A 38 12.78 8.35 4.69
C PHE A 38 13.15 7.45 3.50
N LEU A 39 12.19 7.11 2.64
CA LEU A 39 12.41 6.25 1.46
C LEU A 39 13.18 6.97 0.33
N TYR A 40 13.04 8.29 0.21
CA TYR A 40 13.62 9.11 -0.86
C TYR A 40 15.10 8.82 -1.16
N PRO A 41 16.06 8.89 -0.20
CA PRO A 41 17.47 8.68 -0.50
C PRO A 41 17.77 7.31 -1.10
N TYR A 42 16.94 6.30 -0.79
CA TYR A 42 17.13 4.93 -1.26
C TYR A 42 16.44 4.66 -2.59
N TRP A 43 15.29 5.30 -2.84
CA TRP A 43 14.36 4.90 -3.90
C TRP A 43 14.12 5.99 -4.97
N LYS A 44 14.68 7.20 -4.84
CA LYS A 44 14.45 8.31 -5.79
C LYS A 44 14.80 8.00 -7.25
N ASN A 45 15.73 7.07 -7.48
CA ASN A 45 16.16 6.64 -8.81
C ASN A 45 15.42 5.38 -9.32
N ASP A 46 14.52 4.82 -8.52
CA ASP A 46 13.71 3.66 -8.87
C ASP A 46 12.33 4.08 -9.43
N ILE A 47 11.66 3.14 -10.09
CA ILE A 47 10.26 3.27 -10.47
C ILE A 47 9.40 2.96 -9.25
N VAL A 48 8.99 4.02 -8.58
CA VAL A 48 8.16 3.98 -7.37
C VAL A 48 6.77 4.52 -7.66
N PHE A 49 5.78 3.86 -7.07
CA PHE A 49 4.39 4.25 -7.13
C PHE A 49 3.87 4.60 -5.73
N GLU A 50 2.96 5.56 -5.66
CA GLU A 50 2.24 6.00 -4.47
C GLU A 50 0.72 5.76 -4.67
N GLU A 51 0.02 5.32 -3.62
CA GLU A 51 -1.39 4.90 -3.66
C GLU A 51 -1.66 3.87 -4.78
N PHE A 52 -0.73 2.93 -4.94
CA PHE A 52 -0.67 1.97 -6.02
C PHE A 52 -1.85 0.99 -5.98
N ARG A 53 -2.64 0.95 -7.04
CA ARG A 53 -3.88 0.16 -7.06
C ARG A 53 -3.64 -1.35 -7.15
N VAL A 54 -4.19 -2.09 -6.19
CA VAL A 54 -4.33 -3.55 -6.24
C VAL A 54 -5.34 -3.91 -7.35
N VAL A 55 -4.86 -4.58 -8.40
CA VAL A 55 -5.71 -4.93 -9.56
C VAL A 55 -6.87 -5.85 -9.15
N GLY A 56 -8.02 -5.67 -9.78
CA GLY A 56 -9.23 -6.45 -9.47
C GLY A 56 -9.93 -6.03 -8.16
N SER A 57 -9.43 -5.03 -7.43
CA SER A 57 -10.04 -4.56 -6.18
C SER A 57 -10.18 -3.04 -6.11
N ARG A 58 -10.73 -2.57 -4.98
CA ARG A 58 -10.73 -1.15 -4.59
C ARG A 58 -9.59 -0.72 -3.66
N LEU A 59 -8.66 -1.62 -3.35
CA LEU A 59 -7.57 -1.41 -2.41
C LEU A 59 -6.36 -0.75 -3.07
N THR A 60 -5.56 -0.04 -2.29
CA THR A 60 -4.29 0.57 -2.72
C THR A 60 -3.17 0.13 -1.78
N LEU A 61 -1.95 0.09 -2.29
CA LEU A 61 -0.71 0.01 -1.54
C LEU A 61 -0.16 1.43 -1.37
N ASP A 62 0.29 1.81 -0.18
CA ASP A 62 0.73 3.20 0.05
C ASP A 62 1.95 3.56 -0.79
N PHE A 63 2.98 2.70 -0.77
CA PHE A 63 4.13 2.80 -1.67
C PHE A 63 4.45 1.45 -2.30
N TYR A 64 4.88 1.46 -3.56
CA TYR A 64 5.36 0.26 -4.25
C TYR A 64 6.58 0.59 -5.12
N ASN A 65 7.72 0.00 -4.79
CA ASN A 65 8.93 0.03 -5.60
C ASN A 65 8.97 -1.17 -6.55
N ALA A 66 8.79 -0.92 -7.83
CA ALA A 66 8.72 -1.97 -8.84
C ALA A 66 10.08 -2.59 -9.18
N ASN A 67 11.17 -1.84 -9.05
CA ASN A 67 12.52 -2.33 -9.28
C ASN A 67 12.90 -3.40 -8.24
N LYS A 68 12.59 -3.14 -6.98
CA LYS A 68 12.93 -4.02 -5.85
C LYS A 68 11.83 -5.03 -5.51
N LYS A 69 10.63 -4.88 -6.08
CA LYS A 69 9.40 -5.62 -5.71
C LYS A 69 9.11 -5.53 -4.21
N ILE A 70 9.13 -4.30 -3.67
CA ILE A 70 8.81 -4.03 -2.26
C ILE A 70 7.62 -3.10 -2.19
N ALA A 71 6.61 -3.47 -1.42
CA ALA A 71 5.51 -2.61 -1.03
C ALA A 71 5.69 -2.15 0.42
N VAL A 72 5.38 -0.89 0.70
CA VAL A 72 5.36 -0.33 2.06
C VAL A 72 3.95 0.16 2.36
N GLU A 73 3.43 -0.27 3.50
CA GLU A 73 2.15 0.15 4.06
C GLU A 73 2.38 0.96 5.33
N VAL A 74 1.82 2.16 5.40
CA VAL A 74 1.96 3.08 6.52
C VAL A 74 0.71 3.01 7.37
N GLN A 75 0.77 2.17 8.40
CA GLN A 75 -0.35 1.90 9.28
C GLN A 75 -0.36 2.89 10.45
N GLY A 76 -1.41 3.69 10.57
CA GLY A 76 -1.59 4.54 11.75
C GLY A 76 -1.85 3.73 13.02
N ALA A 77 -1.69 4.34 14.20
CA ALA A 77 -1.91 3.71 15.51
C ALA A 77 -3.32 3.09 15.68
N GLN A 78 -4.29 3.50 14.85
CA GLN A 78 -5.60 2.89 14.78
C GLN A 78 -5.56 1.38 14.42
N HIS A 79 -4.54 0.89 13.72
CA HIS A 79 -4.45 -0.53 13.34
C HIS A 79 -3.96 -1.43 14.48
N THR A 80 -3.24 -0.89 15.47
CA THR A 80 -2.67 -1.66 16.59
C THR A 80 -3.59 -1.70 17.80
N LYS A 81 -4.52 -0.76 17.95
CA LYS A 81 -5.49 -0.71 19.06
C LYS A 81 -6.87 -0.25 18.59
N TYR A 82 -7.92 -0.80 19.19
CA TYR A 82 -9.29 -0.32 18.98
C TYR A 82 -9.44 1.10 19.55
N VAL A 83 -9.52 2.09 18.66
CA VAL A 83 -9.88 3.47 18.97
C VAL A 83 -11.35 3.72 18.62
N LYS A 84 -12.21 3.92 19.62
CA LYS A 84 -13.68 4.04 19.47
C LYS A 84 -14.09 5.10 18.43
N PHE A 85 -13.36 6.22 18.37
CA PHE A 85 -13.56 7.30 17.41
C PHE A 85 -13.44 6.85 15.95
N PHE A 86 -12.47 5.98 15.65
CA PHE A 86 -12.21 5.55 14.28
C PHE A 86 -12.92 4.25 13.89
N HIS A 87 -13.10 3.31 14.83
CA HIS A 87 -13.63 1.99 14.52
C HIS A 87 -15.14 1.89 14.60
N LYS A 88 -15.84 2.79 15.31
CA LYS A 88 -17.30 2.77 15.58
C LYS A 88 -17.83 1.48 16.25
N ASN A 89 -17.49 0.28 15.76
CA ASN A 89 -17.96 -1.05 16.18
C ASN A 89 -16.87 -2.12 15.90
N ARG A 90 -16.86 -3.23 16.64
CA ARG A 90 -15.89 -4.34 16.46
C ARG A 90 -15.91 -4.96 15.04
N LEU A 91 -17.04 -4.92 14.34
CA LEU A 91 -17.16 -5.40 12.96
C LEU A 91 -16.24 -4.64 11.98
N LYS A 92 -16.09 -3.32 12.14
CA LYS A 92 -15.22 -2.55 11.25
C LYS A 92 -13.74 -2.85 11.44
N TYR A 93 -13.34 -3.23 12.65
CA TYR A 93 -12.01 -3.74 12.93
C TYR A 93 -11.76 -5.06 12.17
N THR A 94 -12.72 -5.98 12.18
CA THR A 94 -12.60 -7.22 11.40
C THR A 94 -12.54 -6.98 9.89
N ASP A 95 -13.27 -5.97 9.38
CA ASP A 95 -13.18 -5.59 7.96
C ASP A 95 -11.82 -5.00 7.59
N GLN A 96 -11.18 -4.28 8.52
CA GLN A 96 -9.83 -3.76 8.34
C GLN A 96 -8.81 -4.90 8.25
N LEU A 97 -8.86 -5.86 9.18
CA LEU A 97 -8.01 -7.06 9.13
C LEU A 97 -8.18 -7.85 7.82
N LYS A 98 -9.43 -8.02 7.35
CA LYS A 98 -9.70 -8.67 6.06
C LYS A 98 -9.11 -7.90 4.87
N ARG A 99 -9.04 -6.58 4.95
CA ARG A 99 -8.45 -5.74 3.88
C ARG A 99 -6.94 -5.84 3.90
N ASP A 100 -6.34 -5.82 5.08
CA ASP A 100 -4.90 -5.96 5.28
C ASP A 100 -4.43 -7.34 4.80
N GLN A 101 -5.17 -8.41 5.14
CA GLN A 101 -4.93 -9.76 4.61
C GLN A 101 -4.98 -9.80 3.07
N LYS A 102 -5.98 -9.18 2.44
CA LYS A 102 -6.07 -9.13 0.96
C LYS A 102 -4.89 -8.39 0.32
N LYS A 103 -4.31 -7.40 0.99
CA LYS A 103 -3.09 -6.72 0.51
C LYS A 103 -1.89 -7.66 0.63
N PHE A 104 -1.78 -8.38 1.73
CA PHE A 104 -0.75 -9.40 1.94
C PHE A 104 -0.83 -10.49 0.86
N ASP A 105 -2.00 -11.10 0.66
CA ASP A 105 -2.22 -12.16 -0.34
C ASP A 105 -1.87 -11.67 -1.75
N PHE A 106 -2.22 -10.41 -2.08
CA PHE A 106 -1.85 -9.80 -3.35
C PHE A 106 -0.33 -9.67 -3.49
N CYS A 107 0.37 -9.25 -2.44
CA CYS A 107 1.82 -9.12 -2.47
C CYS A 107 2.48 -10.49 -2.63
N GLU A 108 2.05 -11.49 -1.87
CA GLU A 108 2.55 -12.87 -1.93
C GLU A 108 2.39 -13.47 -3.34
N ALA A 109 1.18 -13.39 -3.90
CA ALA A 109 0.87 -13.91 -5.23
C ALA A 109 1.67 -13.27 -6.37
N ASN A 110 2.23 -12.08 -6.13
CA ASN A 110 3.04 -11.33 -7.11
C ASN A 110 4.53 -11.28 -6.74
N SER A 111 4.96 -12.03 -5.72
CA SER A 111 6.33 -12.04 -5.19
C SER A 111 6.83 -10.64 -4.81
N ILE A 112 5.94 -9.86 -4.18
CA ILE A 112 6.21 -8.54 -3.63
C ILE A 112 6.42 -8.71 -2.13
N LYS A 113 7.53 -8.19 -1.61
CA LYS A 113 7.76 -8.13 -0.16
C LYS A 113 6.95 -6.98 0.42
N LEU A 114 6.10 -7.28 1.41
CA LEU A 114 5.32 -6.28 2.12
C LEU A 114 6.05 -5.87 3.41
N ALA A 115 6.26 -4.57 3.61
CA ALA A 115 6.75 -4.01 4.85
C ALA A 115 5.68 -3.08 5.45
N GLU A 116 5.35 -3.30 6.72
CA GLU A 116 4.38 -2.49 7.44
C GLU A 116 5.12 -1.56 8.41
N VAL A 117 4.80 -0.27 8.36
CA VAL A 117 5.40 0.76 9.21
C VAL A 117 4.34 1.31 10.14
N TYR A 118 4.64 1.29 11.44
CA TYR A 118 3.78 1.79 12.50
C TYR A 118 4.43 3.01 13.18
N PRO A 119 3.64 3.96 13.72
CA PRO A 119 4.16 5.11 14.46
C PRO A 119 4.71 4.74 15.84
#